data_AF-A0A9E2NTI9-F1
#
_entry.id   AF-A0A9E2NTI9-F1
#
_cell.length_a   1.000
_cell.length_b   1.000
_cell.length_c   1.000
_cell.angle_alpha   90.00
_cell.angle_beta   90.00
_cell.angle_gamma   90.00
#
_symmetry.space_group_name_H-M   'P 1'
#
loop_
_entity.id
_entity.type
_entity.pdbx_description
1 polymer ?
#
loop_
_entity_poly.entity_id
_entity_poly.type
_entity_poly.pdbx_seq_one_letter_code
_entity_poly.pdbx_strand_id
1 'polypeptide(L)'
;MLKNFDKENQEYVDYVIEDVTQAIAKKYNLNLTTAHDSFLHSQTYQLLIKNPKLYWHDSSDYFYDLWQNEQKYGHPIPSFLLELEGKI
;
A
#
# COMPACT_ATOMS: atom_id res chain seq x y z
N MET A 1 10.25 21.89 0.16
CA MET A 1 11.41 21.08 -0.27
C MET A 1 11.62 19.97 0.74
N LEU A 2 11.15 18.75 0.43
CA LEU A 2 11.40 17.57 1.27
C LEU A 2 12.90 17.25 1.19
N LYS A 3 13.55 17.26 2.35
CA LYS A 3 14.97 16.93 2.54
C LYS A 3 15.23 15.49 2.09
N ASN A 4 16.18 15.32 1.17
CA ASN A 4 16.88 14.09 0.80
C ASN A 4 16.16 12.78 1.16
N PHE A 5 15.25 12.37 0.27
CA PHE A 5 14.75 11.00 0.23
C PHE A 5 15.96 10.07 -0.01
N ASP A 6 16.18 9.11 0.90
CA ASP A 6 17.22 8.09 0.79
C ASP A 6 16.96 7.25 -0.48
N LYS A 7 17.98 6.99 -1.30
CA LYS A 7 17.79 6.31 -2.60
C LYS A 7 17.15 4.93 -2.43
N GLU A 8 17.56 4.19 -1.40
CA GLU A 8 17.02 2.87 -1.05
C GLU A 8 15.54 2.95 -0.63
N ASN A 9 15.14 4.03 0.05
CA ASN A 9 13.72 4.24 0.38
C ASN A 9 12.89 4.49 -0.87
N GLN A 10 13.42 5.20 -1.86
CA GLN A 10 12.71 5.45 -3.11
C GLN A 10 12.53 4.15 -3.89
N GLU A 11 13.59 3.34 -4.03
CA GLU A 11 13.54 2.06 -4.71
C GLU A 11 12.52 1.10 -4.06
N TYR A 12 12.50 1.05 -2.72
CA TYR A 12 11.50 0.26 -1.99
C TYR A 12 10.07 0.76 -2.23
N VAL A 13 9.84 2.08 -2.16
CA VAL A 13 8.52 2.68 -2.39
C VAL A 13 8.05 2.40 -3.82
N ASP A 14 8.91 2.58 -4.82
CA ASP A 14 8.60 2.34 -6.23
C ASP A 14 8.25 0.86 -6.47
N TYR A 15 9.01 -0.07 -5.86
CA TYR A 15 8.71 -1.49 -5.88
C TYR A 15 7.32 -1.82 -5.32
N VAL A 16 6.99 -1.28 -4.14
CA VAL A 16 5.67 -1.49 -3.54
C VAL A 16 4.55 -0.90 -4.40
N ILE A 17 4.73 0.30 -4.97
CA ILE A 17 3.75 0.92 -5.87
C ILE A 17 3.48 0.03 -7.08
N GLU A 18 4.52 -0.48 -7.73
CA GLU A 18 4.40 -1.32 -8.92
C GLU A 18 3.63 -2.62 -8.60
N ASP A 19 4.06 -3.36 -7.59
CA ASP A 19 3.44 -4.65 -7.23
C ASP A 19 1.98 -4.47 -6.80
N VAL A 20 1.68 -3.49 -5.94
CA VAL A 20 0.32 -3.25 -5.47
C VAL A 20 -0.58 -2.80 -6.63
N THR A 21 -0.07 -1.96 -7.54
CA THR A 21 -0.79 -1.56 -8.75
C THR A 21 -1.16 -2.77 -9.61
N GLN A 22 -0.21 -3.69 -9.82
CA GLN A 22 -0.46 -4.91 -10.59
C GLN A 22 -1.51 -5.80 -9.91
N ALA A 23 -1.44 -5.94 -8.57
CA ALA A 23 -2.40 -6.71 -7.79
C ALA A 23 -3.82 -6.12 -7.88
N ILE A 24 -3.96 -4.80 -7.77
CA ILE A 24 -5.24 -4.08 -7.93
C ILE A 24 -5.78 -4.28 -9.35
N ALA A 25 -4.97 -4.02 -10.37
CA ALA A 25 -5.38 -4.14 -11.77
C ALA A 25 -5.91 -5.55 -12.06
N LYS A 26 -5.18 -6.58 -11.61
CA LYS A 26 -5.56 -7.99 -11.76
C LYS A 26 -6.85 -8.34 -11.01
N LYS A 27 -6.98 -7.91 -9.75
CA LYS A 27 -8.14 -8.27 -8.91
C LYS A 27 -9.45 -7.65 -9.39
N TYR A 28 -9.39 -6.39 -9.82
CA TYR A 28 -10.58 -5.61 -10.18
C TYR A 28 -10.78 -5.46 -11.70
N ASN A 29 -9.95 -6.13 -12.50
CA ASN A 29 -9.97 -6.04 -13.96
C ASN A 29 -9.90 -4.58 -14.46
N LEU A 30 -8.97 -3.81 -13.87
CA LEU A 30 -8.72 -2.40 -14.20
C LEU A 30 -7.48 -2.30 -15.10
N ASN A 31 -7.39 -1.22 -15.88
CA ASN A 31 -6.13 -0.87 -16.52
C ASN A 31 -5.12 -0.37 -15.46
N LEU A 32 -3.82 -0.48 -15.78
CA LEU A 32 -2.75 -0.12 -14.85
C LEU A 32 -2.81 1.35 -14.41
N THR A 33 -3.17 2.28 -15.28
CA THR A 33 -3.29 3.70 -14.93
C THR A 33 -4.36 3.92 -13.86
N THR A 34 -5.55 3.35 -14.03
CA THR A 34 -6.64 3.46 -13.06
C THR A 34 -6.29 2.77 -11.73
N ALA A 35 -5.64 1.61 -11.78
CA ALA A 35 -5.19 0.92 -10.56
C ALA A 35 -4.11 1.73 -9.82
N HIS A 36 -3.15 2.29 -10.55
CA HIS A 36 -2.08 3.12 -10.02
C HIS A 36 -2.65 4.38 -9.37
N ASP A 37 -3.52 5.11 -10.07
CA ASP A 37 -4.18 6.28 -9.53
C ASP A 37 -4.99 5.94 -8.28
N SER A 38 -5.68 4.79 -8.26
CA SER A 38 -6.41 4.32 -7.08
C SER A 38 -5.50 4.03 -5.89
N PHE A 39 -4.28 3.53 -6.12
CA PHE A 39 -3.32 3.30 -5.04
C PHE A 39 -2.69 4.61 -4.56
N LEU A 40 -2.25 5.49 -5.45
CA LEU A 40 -1.61 6.77 -5.08
C LEU A 40 -2.53 7.73 -4.30
N HIS A 41 -3.85 7.64 -4.50
CA HIS A 41 -4.82 8.42 -3.73
C HIS A 41 -5.25 7.77 -2.40
N SER A 42 -4.71 6.60 -2.06
CA SER A 42 -5.05 5.87 -0.83
C SER A 42 -4.31 6.37 0.40
N GLN A 43 -4.91 6.21 1.58
CA GLN A 43 -4.25 6.42 2.86
C GLN A 43 -3.10 5.41 3.07
N THR A 44 -3.23 4.22 2.50
CA THR A 44 -2.18 3.19 2.51
C THR A 44 -0.89 3.70 1.84
N TYR A 45 -1.00 4.35 0.68
CA TYR A 45 0.14 5.01 0.04
C TYR A 45 0.71 6.14 0.91
N GLN A 46 -0.15 6.97 1.52
CA GLN A 46 0.32 8.02 2.43
C GLN A 46 1.11 7.46 3.62
N LEU A 47 0.69 6.30 4.15
CA LEU A 47 1.38 5.59 5.22
C LEU A 47 2.74 5.07 4.76
N LEU A 48 2.83 4.48 3.56
CA LEU A 48 4.08 4.02 2.95
C LEU A 48 5.10 5.17 2.83
N ILE A 49 4.72 6.29 2.23
CA ILE A 49 5.67 7.39 1.95
C ILE A 49 6.02 8.23 3.19
N LYS A 50 5.19 8.19 4.24
CA LYS A 50 5.41 8.96 5.46
C LYS A 50 6.60 8.42 6.27
N ASN A 51 6.77 7.10 6.32
CA ASN A 51 7.91 6.48 6.98
C ASN A 51 8.30 5.13 6.37
N PRO A 52 8.92 5.12 5.16
CA PRO A 52 9.27 3.88 4.47
C PRO A 52 10.17 2.95 5.29
N LYS A 53 11.07 3.53 6.11
CA LYS A 53 12.02 2.77 6.96
C LYS A 53 11.33 1.92 8.02
N LEU A 54 10.10 2.25 8.41
CA LEU A 54 9.33 1.42 9.34
C LEU A 54 8.90 0.10 8.69
N TYR A 55 8.73 0.10 7.37
CA TYR A 55 8.11 -0.99 6.61
C TYR A 55 9.08 -1.68 5.64
N TRP A 56 10.36 -1.31 5.62
CA TRP A 56 11.38 -1.88 4.73
C TRP A 56 11.54 -3.41 4.77
N HIS A 57 10.97 -4.09 5.78
CA HIS A 57 10.92 -5.55 5.89
C HIS A 57 9.57 -6.15 5.47
N ASP A 58 8.56 -5.31 5.26
CA ASP A 58 7.23 -5.72 4.82
C ASP A 58 7.19 -5.81 3.30
N SER A 59 6.49 -6.83 2.81
CA SER A 59 6.29 -7.06 1.39
C SER A 59 5.23 -6.13 0.80
N SER A 60 5.19 -6.04 -0.53
CA SER A 60 4.09 -5.39 -1.26
C SER A 60 2.72 -6.00 -0.92
N ASP A 61 2.66 -7.30 -0.58
CA ASP A 61 1.42 -7.96 -0.14
C ASP A 61 0.82 -7.33 1.14
N TYR A 62 1.66 -6.88 2.08
CA TYR A 62 1.19 -6.18 3.28
C TYR A 62 0.47 -4.87 2.91
N PHE A 63 1.03 -4.11 1.97
CA PHE A 63 0.40 -2.88 1.49
C PHE A 63 -0.84 -3.13 0.64
N TYR A 64 -0.87 -4.23 -0.12
CA TYR A 64 -2.08 -4.64 -0.81
C TYR A 64 -3.20 -4.98 0.16
N ASP A 65 -2.91 -5.76 1.22
CA ASP A 65 -3.86 -6.09 2.29
C ASP A 65 -4.39 -4.83 2.99
N LEU A 66 -3.49 -3.92 3.39
CA LEU A 66 -3.86 -2.62 3.95
C LEU A 66 -4.79 -1.83 3.03
N TRP A 67 -4.48 -1.77 1.74
CA TRP A 67 -5.29 -1.07 0.75
C TRP A 67 -6.67 -1.71 0.60
N GLN A 68 -6.76 -3.04 0.60
CA GLN A 68 -8.05 -3.75 0.54
C GLN A 68 -8.89 -3.48 1.79
N ASN A 69 -8.28 -3.51 2.96
CA ASN A 69 -8.93 -3.19 4.22
C ASN A 69 -9.35 -1.71 4.28
N GLU A 70 -8.56 -0.80 3.72
CA GLU A 70 -8.96 0.60 3.54
C GLU A 70 -10.24 0.72 2.72
N GLN A 71 -10.35 0.00 1.59
CA GLN A 71 -11.58 0.04 0.78
C GLN A 71 -12.80 -0.50 1.53
N LYS A 72 -12.60 -1.49 2.42
CA LYS A 72 -13.68 -2.14 3.17
C LYS A 72 -14.10 -1.36 4.42
N TYR A 73 -13.15 -0.78 5.15
CA TYR A 73 -13.36 -0.18 6.48
C TYR A 73 -13.14 1.33 6.52
N GLY A 74 -12.75 1.95 5.41
CA GLY A 74 -12.52 3.39 5.28
C GLY A 74 -11.18 3.89 5.81
N HIS A 75 -10.31 3.00 6.30
CA HIS A 75 -8.97 3.32 6.78
C HIS A 75 -8.06 2.08 6.71
N PRO A 76 -6.73 2.25 6.52
CA PRO A 76 -5.79 1.13 6.47
C PRO A 76 -5.75 0.42 7.83
N ILE A 77 -6.07 -0.87 7.84
CA ILE A 77 -5.96 -1.71 9.03
C ILE A 77 -5.27 -3.03 8.62
N PRO A 78 -4.25 -3.49 9.37
CA PRO A 78 -3.66 -4.79 9.14
C PRO A 78 -4.65 -5.94 9.40
N SER A 79 -4.66 -6.97 8.56
CA SER A 79 -5.54 -8.12 8.76
C SER A 79 -5.36 -8.82 10.12
N PHE A 80 -4.15 -8.87 10.69
CA PHE A 80 -3.95 -9.46 12.03
C PHE A 80 -4.77 -8.75 13.13
N LEU A 81 -5.01 -7.43 13.00
CA LEU A 81 -5.82 -6.69 13.96
C LEU A 81 -7.30 -7.07 13.81
N LEU A 82 -7.77 -7.29 12.57
CA LEU A 82 -9.13 -7.75 12.29
C LEU A 82 -9.37 -9.16 12.82
N GLU A 83 -8.39 -10.06 12.69
CA GLU A 83 -8.42 -11.41 13.23
C GLU A 83 -8.55 -11.38 14.77
N LEU A 84 -7.74 -10.56 15.44
CA LEU A 84 -7.80 -10.37 16.90
C LEU A 84 -9.16 -9.83 17.36
N GLU A 85 -9.83 -9.04 16.53
CA GLU A 85 -11.15 -8.48 16.80
C GLU A 85 -12.31 -9.39 16.35
N GLY A 86 -12.02 -10.54 15.73
CA GLY A 86 -13.03 -11.47 15.20
C GLY A 86 -13.85 -10.91 14.02
N LYS A 87 -13.25 -10.02 13.23
CA LYS A 87 -13.90 -9.35 12.09
C LYS A 87 -13.68 -10.03 10.74
N ILE A 88 -12.74 -10.97 10.66
CA ILE A 88 -12.46 -11.86 9.53
C ILE A 88 -12.13 -13.27 10.01
#